data_AF-A0AAU6R5R7-F1
#
_entry.id   AF-A0AAU6R5R7-F1
#
_cell.length_a   1.000
_cell.length_b   1.000
_cell.length_c   1.000
_cell.angle_alpha   90.00
_cell.angle_beta   90.00
_cell.angle_gamma   90.00
#
_symmetry.space_group_name_H-M   'P 1'
#
loop_
_entity.id
_entity.type
_entity.pdbx_description
1 polymer ?
#
loop_
_entity_poly.entity_id
_entity_poly.type
_entity_poly.pdbx_seq_one_letter_code
_entity_poly.pdbx_strand_id
1 'polypeptide(L)'
;MNEWFIILIFLWTILFMGLLTIGGFFMFRKFLKRLPKDDGKSELDWQEYYINKALPLWNDDARNLLNELVSPVPDLFRQVAKERIAGRISKIALDEGAEDIELDHILRGYIIATPKRDHPFMKKKLNQLNIDYTPYEHYFKYADDEKQKFSIFEHSEIAKK
;
A
#
# COMPACT_ATOMS: atom_id res chain seq x y z
N MET A 1 -10.08 50.20 -22.15
CA MET A 1 -10.25 49.11 -21.16
C MET A 1 -10.46 49.77 -19.81
N ASN A 2 -11.56 49.51 -19.10
CA ASN A 2 -11.86 50.23 -17.85
C ASN A 2 -10.85 49.88 -16.75
N GLU A 3 -10.44 50.86 -15.94
CA GLU A 3 -9.46 50.69 -14.85
C GLU A 3 -9.87 49.58 -13.86
N TRP A 4 -11.15 49.51 -13.52
CA TRP A 4 -11.70 48.44 -12.67
C TRP A 4 -11.51 47.03 -13.27
N PHE A 5 -11.62 46.90 -14.60
CA PHE A 5 -11.39 45.62 -15.28
C PHE A 5 -9.92 45.22 -15.27
N ILE A 6 -8.99 46.19 -15.37
CA ILE A 6 -7.55 45.96 -15.23
C ILE A 6 -7.20 45.48 -13.82
N ILE A 7 -7.74 46.13 -12.78
CA ILE A 7 -7.53 45.74 -11.38
C ILE A 7 -8.07 44.33 -11.12
N LEU A 8 -9.25 44.01 -11.66
CA LEU A 8 -9.83 42.67 -11.56
C LEU A 8 -8.90 41.61 -12.18
N ILE A 9 -8.40 41.82 -13.39
CA ILE A 9 -7.46 40.89 -14.05
C ILE A 9 -6.18 40.70 -13.23
N PHE A 10 -5.62 41.80 -12.71
CA PHE A 10 -4.39 41.75 -11.91
C PHE A 10 -4.59 40.93 -10.63
N LEU A 11 -5.69 41.15 -9.90
CA LEU A 11 -6.04 40.37 -8.71
C LEU A 11 -6.19 38.89 -9.02
N TRP A 12 -6.91 38.54 -10.10
CA TRP A 12 -7.07 37.15 -10.53
C TRP A 12 -5.74 36.50 -10.92
N THR A 13 -4.84 37.25 -11.55
CA THR A 13 -3.51 36.76 -11.92
C THR A 13 -2.70 36.36 -10.68
N ILE A 14 -2.68 37.22 -9.65
CA ILE A 14 -2.01 36.91 -8.37
C ILE A 14 -2.67 35.71 -7.70
N LEU A 15 -4.01 35.66 -7.66
CA LEU A 15 -4.74 34.55 -7.06
C LEU A 15 -4.42 33.21 -7.74
N PHE A 16 -4.47 33.14 -9.07
CA PHE A 16 -4.15 31.92 -9.81
C PHE A 16 -2.68 31.53 -9.67
N MET A 17 -1.76 32.49 -9.65
CA MET A 17 -0.34 32.23 -9.39
C MET A 17 -0.15 31.64 -7.97
N GLY A 18 -0.87 32.14 -6.97
CA GLY A 18 -0.88 31.60 -5.62
C GLY A 18 -1.45 30.17 -5.56
N LEU A 19 -2.60 29.92 -6.20
CA LEU A 19 -3.20 28.59 -6.24
C LEU A 19 -2.32 27.56 -6.96
N LEU A 20 -1.68 27.94 -8.07
CA LEU A 20 -0.75 27.09 -8.81
C LEU A 20 0.51 26.77 -8.01
N THR A 21 1.09 27.74 -7.31
CA THR A 21 2.28 27.51 -6.49
C THR A 21 1.98 26.63 -5.28
N ILE A 22 0.87 26.86 -4.60
CA ILE A 22 0.43 26.03 -3.47
C ILE A 22 0.10 24.61 -3.95
N GLY A 23 -0.75 24.48 -4.98
CA GLY A 23 -1.11 23.18 -5.55
C GLY A 23 0.10 22.42 -6.09
N GLY A 24 1.00 23.12 -6.77
CA GLY A 24 2.29 22.61 -7.25
C GLY A 24 3.17 22.10 -6.11
N PHE A 25 3.31 22.86 -5.02
CA PHE A 25 4.08 22.44 -3.84
C PHE A 25 3.56 21.13 -3.23
N PHE A 26 2.24 20.99 -3.07
CA PHE A 26 1.64 19.76 -2.53
C PHE A 26 1.83 18.56 -3.47
N MET A 27 1.60 18.74 -4.77
CA MET A 27 1.81 17.69 -5.77
C MET A 27 3.28 17.29 -5.86
N PHE A 28 4.20 18.26 -5.88
CA PHE A 28 5.64 18.01 -5.96
C PHE A 28 6.15 17.27 -4.73
N ARG A 29 5.70 17.64 -3.52
CA ARG A 29 6.02 16.89 -2.29
C ARG A 29 5.54 15.44 -2.35
N LYS A 30 4.34 15.20 -2.90
CA LYS A 30 3.80 13.83 -3.07
C LYS A 30 4.56 13.07 -4.16
N PHE A 31 4.98 13.76 -5.22
CA PHE A 31 5.76 13.20 -6.31
C PHE A 31 7.17 12.77 -5.87
N LEU A 32 7.88 13.60 -5.10
CA LEU A 32 9.20 13.26 -4.57
C LEU A 32 9.18 11.97 -3.72
N LYS A 33 8.07 11.66 -3.05
CA LYS A 33 7.90 10.41 -2.30
C LYS A 33 7.78 9.16 -3.17
N ARG A 34 7.44 9.32 -4.45
CA ARG A 34 7.27 8.23 -5.43
C ARG A 34 8.50 8.02 -6.30
N LEU A 35 9.53 8.86 -6.15
CA LEU A 35 10.77 8.68 -6.88
C LEU A 35 11.43 7.35 -6.51
N PRO A 36 12.22 6.78 -7.43
CA PRO A 36 13.03 5.61 -7.14
C PRO A 36 13.91 5.85 -5.92
N LYS A 37 14.15 4.79 -5.15
CA LYS A 37 15.05 4.85 -3.99
C LYS A 37 16.51 4.82 -4.46
N ASP A 38 17.44 4.75 -3.51
CA ASP A 38 18.88 4.74 -3.79
C ASP A 38 19.31 3.59 -4.74
N ASP A 39 18.49 2.54 -4.84
CA ASP A 39 18.67 1.38 -5.72
C ASP A 39 18.11 1.57 -7.15
N GLY A 40 17.54 2.74 -7.46
CA GLY A 40 16.94 3.03 -8.75
C GLY A 40 15.59 2.34 -9.00
N LYS A 41 15.02 1.66 -8.01
CA LYS A 41 13.70 1.02 -8.10
C LYS A 41 12.65 1.77 -7.26
N SER A 42 11.45 1.87 -7.78
CA SER A 42 10.29 2.33 -7.03
C SER A 42 9.72 1.23 -6.14
N GLU A 43 8.82 1.58 -5.23
CA GLU A 43 8.12 0.58 -4.41
C GLU A 43 7.25 -0.36 -5.26
N LEU A 44 6.69 0.15 -6.37
CA LEU A 44 5.89 -0.67 -7.28
C LEU A 44 6.78 -1.69 -8.02
N ASP A 45 8.00 -1.30 -8.40
CA ASP A 45 8.95 -2.21 -9.04
C ASP A 45 9.36 -3.35 -8.10
N TRP A 46 9.53 -3.04 -6.80
CA TRP A 46 9.80 -4.07 -5.79
C TRP A 46 8.59 -4.98 -5.57
N GLN A 47 7.38 -4.42 -5.54
CA GLN A 47 6.15 -5.19 -5.42
C GLN A 47 6.02 -6.19 -6.56
N GLU A 48 6.19 -5.72 -7.79
CA GLU A 48 6.15 -6.56 -8.99
C GLU A 48 7.26 -7.63 -8.96
N TYR A 49 8.49 -7.25 -8.56
CA TYR A 49 9.60 -8.19 -8.42
C TYR A 49 9.27 -9.34 -7.46
N TYR A 50 8.77 -9.05 -6.26
CA TYR A 50 8.45 -10.09 -5.27
C TYR A 50 7.29 -10.96 -5.72
N ILE A 51 6.23 -10.37 -6.30
CA ILE A 51 5.10 -11.14 -6.85
C ILE A 51 5.61 -12.11 -7.91
N ASN A 52 6.35 -11.61 -8.91
CA ASN A 52 6.85 -12.41 -10.02
C ASN A 52 7.77 -13.54 -9.55
N LYS A 53 8.62 -13.27 -8.56
CA LYS A 53 9.52 -14.27 -8.00
C LYS A 53 8.80 -15.33 -7.17
N ALA A 54 7.72 -14.97 -6.49
CA ALA A 54 6.92 -15.88 -5.69
C ALA A 54 5.79 -16.57 -6.49
N LEU A 55 5.56 -16.22 -7.76
CA LEU A 55 4.51 -16.83 -8.59
C LEU A 55 4.43 -18.37 -8.50
N PRO A 56 5.56 -19.12 -8.48
CA PRO A 56 5.53 -20.57 -8.32
C PRO A 56 5.02 -21.05 -6.96
N LEU A 57 5.16 -20.25 -5.90
CA LEU A 57 4.76 -20.56 -4.52
C LEU A 57 3.24 -20.37 -4.31
N TRP A 58 2.56 -19.67 -5.21
CA TRP A 58 1.12 -19.40 -5.10
C TRP A 58 0.31 -20.61 -5.57
N ASN A 59 -0.22 -21.39 -4.63
CA ASN A 59 -1.26 -22.37 -4.90
C ASN A 59 -2.64 -21.72 -5.12
N ASP A 60 -3.59 -22.50 -5.63
CA ASP A 60 -4.93 -21.98 -5.97
C ASP A 60 -5.72 -21.56 -4.74
N ASP A 61 -5.55 -22.25 -3.61
CA ASP A 61 -6.21 -21.89 -2.34
C ASP A 61 -5.74 -20.54 -1.82
N ALA A 62 -4.44 -20.26 -1.88
CA ALA A 62 -3.85 -18.97 -1.51
C ALA A 62 -4.36 -17.83 -2.42
N ARG A 63 -4.45 -18.09 -3.73
CA ARG A 63 -5.00 -17.12 -4.69
C ARG A 63 -6.47 -16.83 -4.42
N ASN A 64 -7.25 -17.86 -4.13
CA ASN A 64 -8.68 -17.75 -3.81
C ASN A 64 -8.89 -17.00 -2.50
N LEU A 65 -8.12 -17.33 -1.46
CA LEU A 65 -8.18 -16.64 -0.18
C LEU A 65 -7.79 -15.17 -0.34
N LEU A 66 -6.75 -14.84 -1.11
CA LEU A 66 -6.39 -13.45 -1.38
C LEU A 66 -7.53 -12.69 -2.06
N ASN A 67 -8.16 -13.28 -3.08
CA ASN A 67 -9.30 -12.67 -3.77
C ASN A 67 -10.47 -12.39 -2.80
N GLU A 68 -10.72 -13.34 -1.91
CA GLU A 68 -11.76 -13.22 -0.89
C GLU A 68 -11.43 -12.12 0.13
N LEU A 69 -10.19 -12.05 0.61
CA LEU A 69 -9.73 -11.04 1.56
C LEU A 69 -9.83 -9.60 0.99
N VAL A 70 -9.68 -9.43 -0.33
CA VAL A 70 -9.82 -8.10 -0.99
C VAL A 70 -11.24 -7.79 -1.48
N SER A 71 -12.20 -8.72 -1.34
CA SER A 71 -13.62 -8.48 -1.68
C SER A 71 -14.26 -7.23 -1.05
N PRO A 72 -13.98 -6.81 0.20
CA PRO A 72 -14.60 -5.61 0.77
C PRO A 72 -14.09 -4.29 0.14
N VAL A 73 -13.01 -4.34 -0.64
CA VAL A 73 -12.45 -3.18 -1.33
C VAL A 73 -13.28 -2.86 -2.58
N PRO A 74 -13.63 -1.57 -2.83
CA PRO A 74 -14.34 -1.18 -4.05
C PRO A 74 -13.59 -1.59 -5.32
N ASP A 75 -14.33 -1.93 -6.38
CA ASP A 75 -13.77 -2.47 -7.64
C ASP A 75 -12.61 -1.65 -8.20
N LEU A 76 -12.75 -0.31 -8.21
CA LEU A 76 -11.74 0.64 -8.71
C LEU A 76 -10.38 0.55 -8.00
N PHE A 77 -10.36 0.08 -6.75
CA PHE A 77 -9.16 0.00 -5.92
C PHE A 77 -8.73 -1.43 -5.62
N ARG A 78 -9.56 -2.43 -5.94
CA ARG A 78 -9.32 -3.83 -5.57
C ARG A 78 -8.03 -4.36 -6.15
N GLN A 79 -7.72 -4.06 -7.41
CA GLN A 79 -6.50 -4.55 -8.04
C GLN A 79 -5.25 -3.98 -7.34
N VAL A 80 -5.24 -2.69 -7.05
CA VAL A 80 -4.12 -2.03 -6.34
C VAL A 80 -3.94 -2.60 -4.94
N ALA A 81 -5.03 -2.83 -4.21
CA ALA A 81 -4.99 -3.47 -2.89
C ALA A 81 -4.48 -4.92 -2.97
N LYS A 82 -4.97 -5.68 -3.95
CA LYS A 82 -4.56 -7.06 -4.21
C LYS A 82 -3.07 -7.17 -4.48
N GLU A 83 -2.53 -6.36 -5.38
CA GLU A 83 -1.10 -6.39 -5.70
C GLU A 83 -0.25 -5.95 -4.51
N ARG A 84 -0.69 -4.95 -3.74
CA ARG A 84 0.01 -4.52 -2.51
C ARG A 84 0.11 -5.66 -1.50
N ILE A 85 -1.02 -6.32 -1.22
CA ILE A 85 -1.08 -7.44 -0.28
C ILE A 85 -0.28 -8.63 -0.82
N ALA A 86 -0.45 -8.98 -2.10
CA ALA A 86 0.28 -10.06 -2.76
C ALA A 86 1.79 -9.84 -2.71
N GLY A 87 2.27 -8.63 -2.97
CA GLY A 87 3.69 -8.30 -2.89
C GLY A 87 4.25 -8.47 -1.48
N ARG A 88 3.47 -8.10 -0.45
CA ARG A 88 3.90 -8.30 0.94
C ARG A 88 3.93 -9.78 1.33
N ILE A 89 2.90 -10.55 0.98
CA ILE A 89 2.85 -12.01 1.21
C ILE A 89 4.04 -12.69 0.51
N SER A 90 4.22 -12.37 -0.77
CA SER A 90 5.30 -12.91 -1.61
C SER A 90 6.67 -12.62 -1.02
N LYS A 91 6.89 -11.40 -0.52
CA LYS A 91 8.14 -11.05 0.15
C LYS A 91 8.36 -11.87 1.42
N ILE A 92 7.36 -12.00 2.29
CA ILE A 92 7.48 -12.78 3.54
C ILE A 92 7.83 -14.25 3.21
N ALA A 93 7.12 -14.87 2.28
CA ALA A 93 7.37 -16.25 1.87
C ALA A 93 8.79 -16.43 1.30
N LEU A 94 9.24 -15.50 0.45
CA LEU A 94 10.59 -15.54 -0.13
C LEU A 94 11.69 -15.31 0.92
N ASP A 95 11.46 -14.44 1.89
CA ASP A 95 12.44 -14.13 2.95
C ASP A 95 12.58 -15.29 3.97
N GLU A 96 11.57 -16.15 4.07
CA GLU A 96 11.54 -17.38 4.87
C GLU A 96 11.99 -18.62 4.10
N GLY A 97 12.14 -18.51 2.77
CA GLY A 97 12.50 -19.63 1.91
C GLY A 97 11.39 -20.69 1.85
N ALA A 98 10.13 -20.28 1.97
CA ALA A 98 8.98 -21.18 1.88
C ALA A 98 8.87 -21.82 0.50
N GLU A 99 8.46 -23.09 0.47
CA GLU A 99 8.17 -23.84 -0.77
C GLU A 99 6.78 -23.51 -1.34
N ASP A 100 5.84 -23.16 -0.45
CA ASP A 100 4.46 -22.81 -0.79
C ASP A 100 3.94 -21.68 0.11
N ILE A 101 2.99 -20.88 -0.40
CA ILE A 101 2.31 -19.85 0.38
C ILE A 101 1.20 -20.47 1.23
N GLU A 102 1.49 -20.58 2.52
CA GLU A 102 0.52 -21.01 3.54
C GLU A 102 -0.30 -19.86 4.13
N LEU A 103 -1.36 -20.21 4.86
CA LEU A 103 -2.27 -19.28 5.55
C LEU A 103 -1.52 -18.28 6.45
N ASP A 104 -0.48 -18.74 7.14
CA ASP A 104 0.33 -17.92 8.04
C ASP A 104 1.03 -16.77 7.29
N HIS A 105 1.64 -17.04 6.12
CA HIS A 105 2.20 -16.00 5.26
C HIS A 105 1.14 -15.01 4.79
N ILE A 106 -0.04 -15.52 4.42
CA ILE A 106 -1.18 -14.71 3.95
C ILE A 106 -1.65 -13.76 5.04
N LEU A 107 -1.86 -14.25 6.26
CA LEU A 107 -2.34 -13.44 7.38
C LEU A 107 -1.33 -12.38 7.79
N ARG A 108 -0.05 -12.74 7.89
CA ARG A 108 1.03 -11.79 8.19
C ARG A 108 1.12 -10.71 7.13
N GLY A 109 1.11 -11.10 5.85
CA GLY A 109 1.15 -10.17 4.74
C GLY A 109 -0.09 -9.27 4.68
N TYR A 110 -1.28 -9.82 4.91
CA TYR A 110 -2.54 -9.09 4.90
C TYR A 110 -2.62 -8.05 6.02
N ILE A 111 -2.24 -8.42 7.26
CA ILE A 111 -2.25 -7.49 8.40
C ILE A 111 -1.23 -6.37 8.21
N ILE A 112 -0.03 -6.69 7.74
CA ILE A 112 1.04 -5.70 7.57
C ILE A 112 0.74 -4.76 6.38
N ALA A 113 0.21 -5.28 5.27
CA ALA A 113 -0.08 -4.48 4.08
C ALA A 113 -1.33 -3.60 4.23
N THR A 114 -2.22 -3.91 5.17
CA THR A 114 -3.46 -3.16 5.37
C THR A 114 -3.22 -1.90 6.20
N PRO A 115 -3.60 -0.71 5.71
CA PRO A 115 -3.45 0.53 6.46
C PRO A 115 -4.21 0.52 7.79
N LYS A 116 -3.65 1.16 8.83
CA LYS A 116 -4.29 1.22 10.17
C LYS A 116 -5.73 1.75 10.16
N ARG A 117 -6.04 2.68 9.25
CA ARG A 117 -7.40 3.21 9.07
C ARG A 117 -8.41 2.13 8.68
N ASP A 118 -7.97 1.12 7.95
CA ASP A 118 -8.82 0.13 7.31
C ASP A 118 -8.90 -1.19 8.12
N HIS A 119 -8.21 -1.27 9.26
CA HIS A 119 -8.23 -2.41 10.19
C HIS A 119 -9.62 -2.86 10.65
N PRO A 120 -10.61 -1.97 10.92
CA PRO A 120 -11.95 -2.42 11.27
C PRO A 120 -12.61 -3.27 10.18
N PHE A 121 -12.41 -2.92 8.90
CA PHE A 121 -12.93 -3.70 7.76
C PHE A 121 -12.20 -5.03 7.62
N MET A 122 -10.87 -5.01 7.81
CA MET A 122 -10.03 -6.19 7.80
C MET A 122 -10.46 -7.22 8.86
N LYS A 123 -10.58 -6.79 10.13
CA LYS A 123 -11.03 -7.63 11.25
C LYS A 123 -12.42 -8.19 11.01
N LYS A 124 -13.34 -7.36 10.50
CA LYS A 124 -14.69 -7.81 10.14
C LYS A 124 -14.63 -8.92 9.07
N LYS A 125 -13.77 -8.78 8.06
CA LYS A 125 -13.63 -9.80 7.01
C LYS A 125 -13.01 -11.11 7.53
N LEU A 126 -11.98 -11.01 8.38
CA LEU A 126 -11.37 -12.19 9.03
C LEU A 126 -12.39 -12.94 9.91
N ASN A 127 -13.20 -12.21 10.68
CA ASN A 127 -14.28 -12.80 11.47
C ASN A 127 -15.34 -13.50 10.59
N GLN A 128 -15.69 -12.92 9.43
CA GLN A 128 -16.63 -13.56 8.49
C GLN A 128 -16.09 -14.88 7.91
N LEU A 129 -14.77 -14.97 7.76
CA LEU A 129 -14.09 -16.18 7.30
C LEU A 129 -13.79 -17.17 8.42
N ASN A 130 -14.19 -16.86 9.67
CA ASN A 130 -13.86 -17.63 10.87
C ASN A 130 -12.36 -17.85 11.07
N ILE A 131 -11.54 -16.87 10.67
CA ILE A 131 -10.09 -16.93 10.84
C ILE A 131 -9.71 -16.21 12.13
N ASP A 132 -9.13 -16.96 13.07
CA ASP A 132 -8.57 -16.38 14.30
C ASP A 132 -7.27 -15.64 14.00
N TYR A 133 -7.26 -14.33 14.28
CA TYR A 133 -6.11 -13.47 14.11
C TYR A 133 -5.43 -13.09 15.42
N THR A 134 -5.90 -13.61 16.57
CA THR A 134 -5.29 -13.34 17.89
C THR A 134 -3.78 -13.65 17.94
N PRO A 135 -3.27 -14.74 17.33
CA PRO A 135 -1.83 -15.02 17.29
C PRO A 135 -1.01 -13.98 16.50
N TYR A 136 -1.67 -13.13 15.71
CA TYR A 136 -1.06 -12.18 14.79
C TYR A 136 -1.21 -10.73 15.23
N GLU A 137 -1.77 -10.47 16.42
CA GLU A 137 -2.02 -9.11 16.91
C GLU A 137 -0.74 -8.26 16.98
N HIS A 138 0.41 -8.87 17.27
CA HIS A 138 1.68 -8.16 17.28
C HIS A 138 2.06 -7.61 15.91
N TYR A 139 1.55 -8.15 14.80
CA TYR A 139 1.84 -7.62 13.46
C TYR A 139 1.11 -6.30 13.17
N PHE A 140 0.05 -5.97 13.91
CA PHE A 140 -0.69 -4.71 13.74
C PHE A 140 0.17 -3.47 14.00
N LYS A 141 1.23 -3.60 14.82
CA LYS A 141 2.19 -2.50 15.06
C LYS A 141 3.02 -2.16 13.82
N TYR A 142 3.21 -3.14 12.92
CA TYR A 142 3.95 -3.01 11.67
C TYR A 142 3.04 -2.71 10.48
N ALA A 143 1.73 -2.59 10.72
CA ALA A 143 0.79 -2.24 9.68
C ALA A 143 1.12 -0.87 9.09
N ASP A 144 0.96 -0.79 7.78
CA ASP A 144 1.26 0.38 6.99
C ASP A 144 0.58 1.65 7.57
N ASP A 145 1.39 2.68 7.75
CA ASP A 145 0.99 3.97 8.30
C ASP A 145 1.35 5.04 7.29
N GLU A 146 0.35 5.70 6.68
CA GLU A 146 0.55 6.81 5.73
C GLU A 146 1.51 7.90 6.25
N LYS A 147 1.72 7.97 7.57
CA LYS A 147 2.59 8.95 8.23
C LYS A 147 4.03 8.45 8.45
N GLN A 148 4.28 7.15 8.49
CA GLN A 148 5.63 6.60 8.67
C GLN A 148 6.27 6.26 7.32
N LYS A 149 7.49 6.77 7.17
CA LYS A 149 8.16 7.08 5.91
C LYS A 149 8.86 5.86 5.27
N PHE A 150 8.36 4.66 5.51
CA PHE A 150 9.09 3.43 5.22
C PHE A 150 8.47 2.66 4.08
N SER A 151 9.34 2.07 3.27
CA SER A 151 8.98 1.09 2.25
C SER A 151 8.08 0.02 2.86
N ILE A 152 7.00 -0.36 2.18
CA ILE A 152 6.27 -1.60 2.51
C ILE A 152 7.16 -2.85 2.51
N PHE A 153 8.41 -2.74 2.07
CA PHE A 153 9.40 -3.80 1.99
C PHE A 153 10.63 -3.59 2.87
N GLU A 154 10.81 -2.49 3.60
CA GLU A 154 11.98 -2.28 4.48
C GLU A 154 11.88 -3.11 5.77
N HIS A 155 10.66 -3.46 6.19
CA HIS A 155 10.43 -4.18 7.44
C HIS A 155 10.49 -5.71 7.37
N SER A 156 10.97 -6.34 6.29
CA SER A 156 11.15 -7.80 6.35
C SER A 156 12.26 -8.22 7.30
N GLU A 157 13.29 -7.38 7.49
CA GLU A 157 14.35 -7.64 8.45
C GLU A 157 13.87 -7.55 9.90
N ILE A 158 12.78 -6.80 10.15
CA ILE A 158 12.21 -6.60 11.49
C ILE A 158 11.27 -7.75 11.91
N ALA A 159 10.75 -8.53 10.95
CA ALA A 159 9.90 -9.68 11.22
C ALA A 159 10.67 -10.95 11.61
N LYS A 160 12.01 -10.91 11.58
CA LYS A 160 12.89 -12.02 11.99
C LYS A 160 13.19 -12.09 13.50
N LYS A 161 12.52 -11.26 14.33
CA LYS A 161 12.69 -11.25 15.79
C LYS A 161 11.38 -11.46 16.54
#